data_AF-A0A9E4KKI0-F1
#
_entry.id   AF-A0A9E4KKI0-F1
#
_cell.length_a   1.000
_cell.length_b   1.000
_cell.length_c   1.000
_cell.angle_alpha   90.00
_cell.angle_beta   90.00
_cell.angle_gamma   90.00
#
_symmetry.space_group_name_H-M   'P 1'
#
loop_
_entity.id
_entity.type
_entity.pdbx_description
1 polymer ?
#
loop_
_entity_poly.entity_id
_entity_poly.type
_entity_poly.pdbx_seq_one_letter_code
_entity_poly.pdbx_strand_id
1 'polypeptide(L)'
;MLVKAPQSGPDRAPTVAVDEWTLVEEGPARPGLIAPSPDGAGAWFDGDTAVEQVAPRIVEAPVVAVRFPVFADGRGLTFGKLLRSRYGYDGELRAFGEIVPDLCEYMHRCGFDAFDLADRSQAAVAIACIRRMSDHYQGSFRQPPPYRRAAELR
;
A
#
# COMPACT_ATOMS: atom_id res chain seq x y z
N MET A 1 17.01 -19.46 9.21
CA MET A 1 15.67 -19.18 9.78
C MET A 1 14.74 -18.99 8.60
N LEU A 2 13.73 -19.85 8.43
CA LEU A 2 12.92 -19.92 7.21
C LEU A 2 12.20 -18.58 6.96
N VAL A 3 12.68 -17.83 5.98
CA VAL A 3 11.99 -16.64 5.46
C VAL A 3 10.88 -17.17 4.56
N LYS A 4 9.65 -17.08 5.04
CA LYS A 4 8.46 -17.43 4.26
C LYS A 4 8.40 -16.45 3.09
N ALA A 5 8.44 -16.95 1.85
CA ALA A 5 8.28 -16.13 0.66
C ALA A 5 7.05 -15.20 0.81
N PRO A 6 7.16 -13.90 0.49
CA PRO A 6 6.00 -13.03 0.52
C PRO A 6 4.95 -13.55 -0.47
N GLN A 7 3.75 -13.72 0.04
CA GLN A 7 2.63 -14.31 -0.68
C GLN A 7 2.08 -13.22 -1.60
N SER A 8 2.40 -13.26 -2.91
CA SER A 8 1.81 -12.35 -3.91
C SER A 8 0.32 -12.66 -4.11
N GLY A 9 -0.52 -11.63 -4.15
CA GLY A 9 -1.96 -11.76 -4.42
C GLY A 9 -2.85 -10.71 -3.73
N PRO A 10 -4.09 -10.53 -4.21
CA PRO A 10 -5.05 -9.53 -3.70
C PRO A 10 -5.63 -9.83 -2.31
N ASP A 11 -5.39 -11.02 -1.77
CA ASP A 11 -5.84 -11.47 -0.45
C ASP A 11 -4.71 -11.45 0.61
N ARG A 12 -3.64 -10.69 0.34
CA ARG A 12 -2.52 -10.56 1.27
C ARG A 12 -2.98 -9.83 2.54
N ALA A 13 -2.79 -10.49 3.68
CA ALA A 13 -3.04 -9.88 4.99
C ALA A 13 -2.20 -8.61 5.15
N PRO A 14 -2.79 -7.50 5.63
CA PRO A 14 -2.07 -6.26 5.86
C PRO A 14 -0.89 -6.54 6.78
N THR A 15 0.30 -6.30 6.27
CA THR A 15 1.53 -6.47 7.04
C THR A 15 1.96 -5.07 7.43
N VAL A 16 1.69 -4.66 8.67
CA VAL A 16 2.43 -3.54 9.25
C VAL A 16 3.83 -4.08 9.54
N ALA A 17 4.65 -4.10 8.50
CA ALA A 17 5.97 -4.68 8.52
C ALA A 17 6.83 -3.85 9.49
N VAL A 18 7.20 -4.45 10.62
CA VAL A 18 8.27 -3.97 11.50
C VAL A 18 9.66 -4.25 10.91
N ASP A 19 9.73 -4.49 9.60
CA ASP A 19 10.97 -4.78 8.89
C ASP A 19 11.89 -3.56 8.95
N GLU A 20 13.16 -3.83 9.23
CA GLU A 20 14.25 -2.88 9.36
C GLU A 20 14.69 -2.48 7.94
N TRP A 21 14.02 -1.48 7.35
CA TRP A 21 14.40 -0.98 6.03
C TRP A 21 15.31 0.24 6.15
N THR A 22 16.37 0.24 5.36
CA THR A 22 17.25 1.40 5.21
C THR A 22 16.84 2.13 3.93
N LEU A 23 16.41 3.39 4.08
CA LEU A 23 16.19 4.29 2.95
C LEU A 23 17.54 4.55 2.27
N VAL A 24 17.70 4.11 1.02
CA VAL A 24 19.02 4.06 0.36
C VAL A 24 19.43 5.41 -0.21
N GLU A 25 18.51 6.31 -0.59
CA GLU A 25 18.85 7.68 -0.99
C GLU A 25 17.74 8.69 -0.65
N GLU A 26 18.09 9.75 0.10
CA GLU A 26 17.32 10.99 0.19
C GLU A 26 17.82 11.99 -0.86
N GLY A 27 16.92 12.54 -1.67
CA GLY A 27 17.19 13.69 -2.51
C GLY A 27 15.91 14.48 -2.77
N PRO A 28 15.93 15.82 -2.70
CA PRO A 28 14.76 16.63 -3.00
C PRO A 28 14.48 16.52 -4.51
N ALA A 29 13.32 15.97 -4.86
CA ALA A 29 12.81 15.84 -6.23
C ALA A 29 13.48 14.77 -7.13
N ARG A 30 13.82 13.59 -6.60
CA ARG A 30 14.04 12.39 -7.43
C ARG A 30 13.15 11.24 -6.93
N PRO A 31 12.42 10.52 -7.79
CA PRO A 31 11.90 9.21 -7.41
C PRO A 31 13.10 8.35 -7.04
N GLY A 32 13.28 8.08 -5.76
CA GLY A 32 14.39 7.27 -5.29
C GLY A 32 14.09 5.79 -5.49
N LEU A 33 15.15 5.00 -5.50
CA LEU A 33 15.05 3.55 -5.38
C LEU A 33 14.70 3.25 -3.91
N ILE A 34 13.60 2.54 -3.65
CA ILE A 34 13.49 1.83 -2.37
C ILE A 34 14.01 0.44 -2.66
N ALA A 35 15.08 0.02 -2.02
CA ALA A 35 15.38 -1.40 -1.95
C ALA A 35 14.69 -1.96 -0.70
N PRO A 36 13.69 -2.86 -0.84
CA PRO A 36 13.40 -3.69 0.29
C PRO A 36 13.05 -5.14 -0.10
N SER A 37 14.06 -5.98 -0.28
CA SER A 37 14.06 -7.44 -0.01
C SER A 37 15.37 -8.01 -0.58
N PRO A 38 15.91 -9.14 -0.08
CA PRO A 38 16.90 -9.96 -0.80
C PRO A 38 16.57 -10.29 -2.27
N ASP A 39 15.35 -9.99 -2.74
CA ASP A 39 14.82 -10.38 -4.06
C ASP A 39 14.76 -9.27 -5.13
N GLY A 40 15.11 -8.01 -4.83
CA GLY A 40 15.21 -6.97 -5.86
C GLY A 40 14.86 -5.53 -5.46
N ALA A 41 15.15 -4.59 -6.37
CA ALA A 41 14.92 -3.16 -6.19
C ALA A 41 13.45 -2.78 -6.42
N GLY A 42 12.87 -2.02 -5.48
CA GLY A 42 11.60 -1.33 -5.63
C GLY A 42 11.77 0.15 -5.98
N ALA A 43 10.65 0.86 -6.14
CA ALA A 43 10.64 2.29 -6.44
C ALA A 43 9.70 3.02 -5.49
N TRP A 44 10.01 4.29 -5.19
CA TRP A 44 9.05 5.18 -4.55
C TRP A 44 8.72 6.41 -5.35
N PHE A 45 7.51 6.88 -5.10
CA PHE A 45 6.92 8.06 -5.71
C PHE A 45 6.27 8.92 -4.64
N ASP A 46 6.22 10.22 -4.89
CA ASP A 46 5.34 11.09 -4.13
C ASP A 46 3.89 10.83 -4.48
N GLY A 47 2.99 11.02 -3.50
CA GLY A 47 1.56 10.85 -3.70
C GLY A 47 0.95 11.77 -4.77
N ASP A 48 1.62 12.86 -5.15
CA ASP A 48 1.21 13.78 -6.22
C ASP A 48 1.67 13.33 -7.62
N THR A 49 2.51 12.30 -7.70
CA THR A 49 2.98 11.75 -8.98
C THR A 49 1.80 11.14 -9.74
N ALA A 50 1.64 11.52 -11.01
CA ALA A 50 0.60 10.93 -11.85
C ALA A 50 0.91 9.45 -12.11
N VAL A 51 0.05 8.56 -11.62
CA VAL A 51 0.21 7.11 -11.74
C VAL A 51 0.36 6.66 -13.20
N GLU A 52 -0.31 7.33 -14.14
CA GLU A 52 -0.24 7.06 -15.57
C GLU A 52 1.19 7.16 -16.13
N GLN A 53 2.02 8.02 -15.56
CA GLN A 53 3.38 8.28 -16.02
C GLN A 53 4.36 7.18 -15.56
N VAL A 54 4.05 6.50 -14.46
CA VAL A 54 4.97 5.56 -13.79
C VAL A 54 4.50 4.12 -13.87
N ALA A 55 3.19 3.89 -13.93
CA ALA A 55 2.57 2.56 -13.91
C ALA A 55 3.18 1.58 -14.93
N PRO A 56 3.43 1.95 -16.21
CA PRO A 56 4.02 1.02 -17.18
C PRO A 56 5.40 0.50 -16.79
N ARG A 57 6.12 1.20 -15.91
CA ARG A 57 7.49 0.86 -15.48
C ARG A 57 7.54 0.11 -14.14
N ILE A 58 6.45 0.11 -13.39
CA ILE A 58 6.41 -0.41 -12.01
C ILE A 58 5.38 -1.50 -11.80
N VAL A 59 4.58 -1.84 -12.82
CA VAL A 59 3.56 -2.89 -12.72
C VAL A 59 4.16 -4.26 -12.40
N GLU A 60 5.38 -4.52 -12.84
CA GLU A 60 6.14 -5.75 -12.55
C GLU A 60 7.06 -5.62 -11.33
N ALA A 61 7.12 -4.44 -10.70
CA ALA A 61 8.01 -4.21 -9.57
C ALA A 61 7.55 -5.01 -8.34
N PRO A 62 8.47 -5.70 -7.64
CA PRO A 62 8.09 -6.48 -6.45
C PRO A 62 7.53 -5.59 -5.34
N VAL A 63 8.03 -4.35 -5.24
CA VAL A 63 7.60 -3.37 -4.25
C VAL A 63 7.51 -1.97 -4.87
N VAL A 64 6.40 -1.30 -4.61
CA VAL A 64 6.18 0.13 -4.89
C VAL A 64 5.82 0.81 -3.58
N ALA A 65 6.46 1.94 -3.27
CA ALA A 65 6.07 2.76 -2.13
C ALA A 65 5.58 4.14 -2.55
N VAL A 66 4.64 4.67 -1.78
CA VAL A 66 4.08 6.00 -1.97
C VAL A 66 4.37 6.83 -0.72
N ARG A 67 5.01 7.98 -0.92
CA ARG A 67 5.30 8.93 0.16
C ARG A 67 4.09 9.82 0.43
N PHE A 68 3.78 9.99 1.71
CA PHE A 68 2.78 10.91 2.22
C PHE A 68 3.50 12.03 2.99
N PRO A 69 3.83 13.16 2.33
CA PRO A 69 4.61 14.23 2.97
C PRO A 69 3.80 15.04 3.98
N VAL A 70 2.48 15.16 3.79
CA VAL A 70 1.57 15.87 4.69
C VAL A 70 0.32 15.03 4.88
N PHE A 71 -0.17 15.02 6.13
CA PHE A 71 -1.46 14.49 6.51
C PHE A 71 -2.57 15.05 5.60
N ALA A 72 -3.36 14.18 4.98
CA ALA A 72 -4.52 14.47 4.12
C ALA A 72 -4.31 14.71 2.62
N ASP A 73 -3.15 14.40 2.04
CA ASP A 73 -3.05 14.38 0.57
C ASP A 73 -3.72 13.13 -0.02
N GLY A 74 -5.00 13.26 -0.39
CA GLY A 74 -5.79 12.19 -1.01
C GLY A 74 -5.27 11.72 -2.38
N ARG A 75 -4.28 12.40 -2.97
CA ARG A 75 -3.66 11.99 -4.24
C ARG A 75 -2.92 10.65 -4.11
N GLY A 76 -2.23 10.40 -3.00
CA GLY A 76 -1.56 9.11 -2.76
C GLY A 76 -2.55 7.94 -2.64
N LEU A 77 -3.75 8.18 -2.10
CA LEU A 77 -4.84 7.19 -2.08
C LEU A 77 -5.34 6.84 -3.49
N THR A 78 -5.43 7.86 -4.34
CA THR A 78 -5.83 7.71 -5.75
C THR A 78 -4.77 6.96 -6.54
N PHE A 79 -3.48 7.24 -6.29
CA PHE A 79 -2.36 6.52 -6.88
C PHE A 79 -2.48 5.02 -6.63
N GLY A 80 -2.61 4.60 -5.35
CA GLY A 80 -2.71 3.19 -5.00
C GLY A 80 -3.95 2.52 -5.60
N LYS A 81 -5.09 3.21 -5.55
CA LYS A 81 -6.34 2.70 -6.12
C LYS A 81 -6.23 2.45 -7.62
N LEU A 82 -5.73 3.42 -8.37
CA LEU A 82 -5.57 3.30 -9.82
C LEU A 82 -4.52 2.26 -10.18
N LEU A 83 -3.41 2.20 -9.45
CA LEU A 83 -2.35 1.21 -9.67
C LEU A 83 -2.90 -0.23 -9.53
N ARG A 84 -3.74 -0.49 -8.53
CA ARG A 84 -4.42 -1.80 -8.36
C ARG A 84 -5.52 -2.03 -9.39
N SER A 85 -6.47 -1.10 -9.52
CA SER A 85 -7.70 -1.36 -10.28
C SER A 85 -7.55 -1.20 -11.79
N ARG A 86 -6.72 -0.26 -12.25
CA ARG A 86 -6.55 0.05 -13.67
C ARG A 86 -5.34 -0.64 -14.27
N TYR A 87 -4.25 -0.73 -13.52
CA TYR A 87 -2.98 -1.28 -13.99
C TYR A 87 -2.72 -2.71 -13.51
N GLY A 88 -3.56 -3.26 -12.63
CA GLY A 88 -3.45 -4.65 -12.22
C GLY A 88 -2.18 -4.97 -11.43
N TYR A 89 -1.61 -3.98 -10.75
CA TYR A 89 -0.44 -4.20 -9.90
C TYR A 89 -0.77 -5.23 -8.81
N ASP A 90 0.06 -6.28 -8.70
CA ASP A 90 -0.09 -7.36 -7.71
C ASP A 90 1.11 -7.44 -6.75
N GLY A 91 2.16 -6.63 -6.98
CA GLY A 91 3.28 -6.50 -6.06
C GLY A 91 2.87 -5.83 -4.74
N GLU A 92 3.83 -5.60 -3.86
CA GLU A 92 3.57 -4.98 -2.57
C GLU A 92 3.47 -3.46 -2.66
N LEU A 93 2.33 -2.88 -2.25
CA LEU A 93 2.16 -1.43 -2.22
C LEU A 93 2.34 -0.91 -0.80
N ARG A 94 3.34 -0.06 -0.59
CA ARG A 94 3.68 0.50 0.72
C ARG A 94 3.30 1.98 0.82
N ALA A 95 2.84 2.39 1.99
CA ALA A 95 2.71 3.79 2.35
C ALA A 95 3.76 4.14 3.40
N PHE A 96 4.45 5.27 3.24
CA PHE A 96 5.39 5.81 4.24
C PHE A 96 5.29 7.32 4.39
N GLY A 97 5.75 7.86 5.52
CA GLY A 97 5.73 9.29 5.84
C GLY A 97 4.81 9.60 7.03
N GLU A 98 4.14 10.76 6.98
CA GLU A 98 3.23 11.24 8.03
C GLU A 98 1.86 10.54 7.92
N ILE A 99 1.83 9.25 8.31
CA ILE A 99 0.64 8.41 8.25
C ILE A 99 -0.04 8.33 9.60
N VAL A 100 -1.35 8.58 9.60
CA VAL A 100 -2.18 8.43 10.80
C VAL A 100 -2.76 7.00 10.87
N PRO A 101 -2.61 6.29 12.02
CA PRO A 101 -3.06 4.91 12.19
C PRO A 101 -4.53 4.67 11.84
N ASP A 102 -5.40 5.63 12.14
CA ASP A 102 -6.84 5.53 11.87
C ASP A 102 -7.15 5.50 10.37
N LEU A 103 -6.26 6.03 9.52
CA LEU A 103 -6.41 6.01 8.07
C LEU A 103 -5.85 4.73 7.44
N CYS A 104 -5.06 3.92 8.16
CA CYS A 104 -4.46 2.71 7.62
C CYS A 104 -5.51 1.71 7.11
N GLU A 105 -6.68 1.64 7.77
CA GLU A 105 -7.83 0.85 7.31
C GLU A 105 -8.29 1.31 5.91
N TYR A 106 -8.54 2.60 5.77
CA TYR A 106 -8.99 3.18 4.50
C TYR A 106 -7.92 3.04 3.40
N MET A 107 -6.65 3.27 3.73
CA MET A 107 -5.52 3.06 2.82
C MET A 107 -5.43 1.59 2.40
N HIS A 108 -5.65 0.66 3.31
CA HIS A 108 -5.66 -0.77 2.99
C HIS A 108 -6.75 -1.14 1.98
N ARG A 109 -7.93 -0.51 2.09
CA ARG A 109 -9.01 -0.60 1.10
C ARG A 109 -8.70 0.09 -0.22
N CYS A 110 -7.79 1.04 -0.25
CA CYS A 110 -7.37 1.73 -1.48
C CYS A 110 -6.30 0.96 -2.26
N GLY A 111 -5.47 0.15 -1.61
CA GLY A 111 -4.43 -0.59 -2.34
C GLY A 111 -3.25 -1.04 -1.51
N PHE A 112 -3.08 -0.45 -0.34
CA PHE A 112 -1.85 -0.52 0.43
C PHE A 112 -1.80 -1.78 1.31
N ASP A 113 -0.68 -2.48 1.30
CA ASP A 113 -0.45 -3.71 2.06
C ASP A 113 0.49 -3.49 3.25
N ALA A 114 1.38 -2.52 3.12
CA ALA A 114 2.38 -2.20 4.13
C ALA A 114 2.38 -0.72 4.50
N PHE A 115 2.61 -0.45 5.79
CA PHE A 115 2.57 0.88 6.38
C PHE A 115 3.83 1.09 7.20
N ASP A 116 4.60 2.11 6.84
CA ASP A 116 5.74 2.59 7.61
C ASP A 116 5.33 3.85 8.37
N LEU A 117 5.03 3.68 9.65
CA LEU A 117 4.59 4.75 10.54
C LEU A 117 5.82 5.41 11.18
N ALA A 118 5.86 6.74 11.18
CA ALA A 118 6.91 7.50 11.85
C ALA A 118 7.03 7.14 13.35
N ASP A 119 5.89 6.95 14.01
CA ASP A 119 5.82 6.44 15.38
C ASP A 119 5.44 4.96 15.41
N ARG A 120 6.45 4.11 15.63
CA ARG A 120 6.29 2.65 15.71
C ARG A 120 5.37 2.20 16.85
N SER A 121 5.20 2.99 17.91
CA SER A 121 4.30 2.63 19.02
C SER A 121 2.83 2.54 18.56
N GLN A 122 2.50 3.23 17.47
CA GLN A 122 1.16 3.27 16.91
C GLN A 122 0.85 2.11 15.94
N ALA A 123 1.83 1.24 15.65
CA ALA A 123 1.62 0.08 14.78
C ALA A 123 0.51 -0.84 15.29
N ALA A 124 0.44 -1.06 16.61
CA ALA A 124 -0.63 -1.86 17.21
C ALA A 124 -2.01 -1.22 17.01
N VAL A 125 -2.10 0.11 17.07
CA VAL A 125 -3.33 0.86 16.83
C VAL A 125 -3.76 0.75 15.36
N ALA A 126 -2.82 0.92 14.42
CA ALA A 126 -3.11 0.75 13.00
C ALA A 126 -3.62 -0.66 12.68
N ILE A 127 -2.99 -1.70 13.23
CA ILE A 127 -3.45 -3.09 13.08
C ILE A 127 -4.86 -3.26 13.66
N ALA A 128 -5.13 -2.70 14.85
CA ALA A 128 -6.44 -2.75 15.47
C ALA A 128 -7.51 -2.05 14.62
N CYS A 129 -7.21 -0.87 14.06
CA CYS A 129 -8.10 -0.13 13.17
C CYS A 129 -8.43 -0.92 11.90
N ILE A 130 -7.42 -1.51 11.25
CA ILE A 130 -7.61 -2.35 10.06
C ILE A 130 -8.49 -3.57 10.38
N ARG A 131 -8.25 -4.24 11.53
CA ARG A 131 -9.01 -5.43 11.92
C ARG A 131 -10.43 -5.14 12.36
N ARG A 132 -10.69 -3.96 12.93
CA ARG A 132 -12.00 -3.56 13.44
C ARG A 132 -13.04 -3.49 12.32
N MET A 133 -12.64 -3.06 11.13
CA MET A 133 -13.55 -2.88 10.00
C MET A 133 -13.42 -4.06 9.02
N SER A 134 -14.16 -5.12 9.29
CA SER A 134 -14.10 -6.37 8.51
C SER A 134 -15.06 -6.40 7.32
N ASP A 135 -16.11 -5.58 7.33
CA ASP A 135 -17.06 -5.46 6.22
C ASP A 135 -17.43 -4.01 5.94
N HIS A 136 -17.71 -3.73 4.68
CA HIS A 136 -17.92 -2.39 4.16
C HIS A 136 -19.13 -2.34 3.24
N TYR A 137 -20.02 -1.39 3.51
CA TYR A 137 -21.13 -1.09 2.61
C TYR A 137 -20.63 -0.62 1.23
N GLN A 138 -19.55 0.16 1.21
CA GLN A 138 -18.94 0.64 -0.03
C GLN A 138 -17.91 -0.36 -0.56
N GLY A 139 -18.01 -0.67 -1.85
CA GLY A 139 -17.01 -1.48 -2.55
C GLY A 139 -15.62 -0.84 -2.52
N SER A 140 -14.62 -1.68 -2.76
CA SER A 140 -13.20 -1.34 -2.86
C SER A 140 -12.58 -2.12 -4.03
N PHE A 141 -11.29 -1.94 -4.30
CA PHE A 141 -10.61 -2.79 -5.29
C PHE A 141 -10.51 -4.25 -4.83
N ARG A 142 -10.44 -4.50 -3.50
CA ARG A 142 -10.37 -5.86 -2.93
C ARG A 142 -11.73 -6.54 -2.89
N GLN A 143 -12.75 -5.78 -2.52
CA GLN A 143 -14.08 -6.33 -2.26
C GLN A 143 -15.16 -5.53 -2.98
N PRO A 144 -15.96 -6.14 -3.87
CA PRO A 144 -17.09 -5.47 -4.49
C PRO A 144 -18.14 -5.09 -3.43
N PRO A 145 -19.05 -4.14 -3.73
CA PRO A 145 -20.08 -3.74 -2.76
C PRO A 145 -21.02 -4.92 -2.45
N PRO A 146 -21.63 -4.96 -1.24
CA PRO A 146 -22.40 -6.12 -0.76
C PRO A 146 -23.54 -6.55 -1.68
N TYR A 147 -24.23 -5.59 -2.32
CA TYR A 147 -25.33 -5.89 -3.25
C TYR A 147 -24.88 -6.65 -4.51
N ARG A 148 -23.59 -6.56 -4.88
CA ARG A 148 -23.02 -7.33 -6.00
C ARG A 148 -22.57 -8.73 -5.55
N ARG A 149 -22.11 -8.89 -4.30
CA ARG A 149 -21.74 -10.19 -3.71
C ARG A 149 -22.95 -11.13 -3.60
N ALA A 150 -24.10 -10.62 -3.19
CA ALA A 150 -25.33 -11.41 -3.05
C ALA A 150 -25.85 -11.97 -4.38
N ALA A 151 -25.49 -11.34 -5.51
CA ALA A 151 -25.88 -11.79 -6.84
C ALA A 151 -25.04 -12.96 -7.38
N GLU A 152 -23.83 -13.18 -6.85
CA GLU A 152 -22.89 -14.23 -7.28
C GLU A 152 -23.09 -15.56 -6.53
N LEU A 153 -23.91 -15.57 -5.47
CA LEU A 153 -24.25 -16.75 -4.66
C LEU A 153 -25.53 -17.48 -5.15
N ARG A 154 -25.99 -17.20 -6.38
CA ARG A 154 -27.13 -17.82 -7.04
C ARG A 154 -26.70 -18.52 -8.31
#